data_AF-A0A8S0W021-F1
#
_entry.id   AF-A0A8S0W021-F1
#
_cell.length_a   1.000
_cell.length_b   1.000
_cell.length_c   1.000
_cell.angle_alpha   90.00
_cell.angle_beta   90.00
_cell.angle_gamma   90.00
#
_symmetry.space_group_name_H-M   'P 1'
#
loop_
_entity.id
_entity.type
_entity.pdbx_description
1 polymer ?
#
loop_
_entity_poly.entity_id
_entity_poly.type
_entity_poly.pdbx_seq_one_letter_code
_entity_poly.pdbx_strand_id
1 'polypeptide(L)'
;MQYIKHSFELFFHESHHPPKSTMYSPPLEYLFPAPSLPPSQLAPAHFPGVSPKSTAALQRVLKDNHAKWHIFFNEMRFHNHAAHRAVASWALGADAGAIQKGYELDCHYEKPAFESPGAIRSDNFYEHLGDDKYYNAYMQFLTQFIKEKGVAAALEEFVFSRKANVGPSANIPTEKQPQILSRFFAGLLHPMIHAGYGVEFGLPGMVVEGIAQTVVHNPTPGLLTLLGLFEDEPGVGHDTGASLASSFSAAMSGLGSPFGKVLPQSTSSSNAPVADSGPHALTILSRVLSDPKFASPGSAAIDEDRILYAALENHAKDVAAYANMWVVDPTRLANVEGELDRKIEELAWAICVLYGVAGWTDMKLGGKDGEDARFNADFFFMHLVTSSIFLPSLCAILSPTSQACLLKSYLMSALIWAVARGRPRLDVKGFVAATQDVVAIPGLPASLKSKSESASVTGVDEESKIWSRILDEARVHQDEHLTKTIRALAGWAAVFGTRKAREALKGGDTAGTEVDLQSIISSTELPGSQYLDGGFFFRAAILILGRMGWDLEKGDQKEREAEGREGRGAAFERDGAFWDFKGFYDQDGQATKTDGTKG
;
A
#
# COMPACT_ATOMS: atom_id res chain seq x y z
N MET A 1 -33.05 14.60 -44.39
CA MET A 1 -32.29 15.75 -44.97
C MET A 1 -30.91 15.72 -44.33
N GLN A 2 -29.93 15.07 -44.99
CA GLN A 2 -28.72 15.73 -45.55
C GLN A 2 -27.96 16.49 -44.43
N TYR A 3 -26.85 16.03 -43.85
CA TYR A 3 -25.59 15.50 -44.38
C TYR A 3 -24.83 14.80 -43.23
N ILE A 4 -24.10 13.71 -43.49
CA ILE A 4 -22.77 13.33 -42.95
C ILE A 4 -22.44 11.95 -43.56
N LYS A 5 -21.61 11.98 -44.60
CA LYS A 5 -20.92 10.83 -45.21
C LYS A 5 -19.64 11.41 -45.83
N HIS A 6 -18.53 10.69 -45.67
CA HIS A 6 -17.14 11.01 -46.03
C HIS A 6 -16.45 11.96 -45.02
N SER A 7 -15.33 11.63 -44.39
CA SER A 7 -14.22 10.78 -44.86
C SER A 7 -13.53 10.05 -43.69
N PHE A 8 -13.52 8.72 -43.77
CA PHE A 8 -12.43 7.87 -43.28
C PHE A 8 -11.40 7.78 -44.42
N GLU A 9 -10.12 7.60 -44.09
CA GLU A 9 -8.94 7.58 -44.98
C GLU A 9 -8.33 8.95 -45.31
N LEU A 10 -7.35 9.35 -44.49
CA LEU A 10 -6.08 10.02 -44.87
C LEU A 10 -5.39 10.52 -43.60
N PHE A 11 -4.73 9.64 -42.84
CA PHE A 11 -3.66 10.03 -41.89
C PHE A 11 -2.76 8.82 -41.60
N PHE A 12 -2.04 8.36 -42.62
CA PHE A 12 -0.85 7.52 -42.47
C PHE A 12 0.17 7.95 -43.51
N HIS A 13 0.95 8.98 -43.18
CA HIS A 13 2.36 9.18 -43.51
C HIS A 13 2.71 10.64 -43.27
N GLU A 14 3.07 10.99 -42.04
CA GLU A 14 4.02 12.07 -41.81
C GLU A 14 4.97 11.64 -40.70
N SER A 15 6.16 11.24 -41.13
CA SER A 15 7.34 11.04 -40.30
C SER A 15 7.76 12.40 -39.72
N HIS A 16 7.27 12.72 -38.53
CA HIS A 16 7.82 13.80 -37.73
C HIS A 16 9.07 13.30 -37.00
N HIS A 17 10.23 13.77 -37.47
CA HIS A 17 11.44 13.75 -36.65
C HIS A 17 11.21 14.63 -35.43
N PRO A 18 11.51 14.17 -34.20
CA PRO A 18 11.43 15.02 -33.02
C PRO A 18 12.46 16.15 -33.12
N PRO A 19 12.14 17.38 -32.66
CA PRO A 19 13.10 18.47 -32.64
C PRO A 19 14.22 18.17 -31.64
N LYS A 20 15.46 18.47 -32.05
CA LYS A 20 16.66 18.34 -31.21
C LYS A 20 16.61 19.36 -30.07
N SER A 21 16.08 18.96 -28.92
CA SER A 21 16.39 19.58 -27.62
C SER A 21 17.58 18.84 -27.01
N THR A 22 18.73 19.52 -26.93
CA THR A 22 19.93 19.01 -26.25
C THR A 22 19.81 19.27 -24.75
N MET A 23 19.00 18.48 -24.06
CA MET A 23 19.28 18.05 -22.70
C MET A 23 19.31 16.52 -22.74
N TYR A 24 20.40 15.91 -22.28
CA TYR A 24 20.54 14.47 -22.25
C TYR A 24 19.48 13.88 -21.30
N SER A 25 18.31 13.49 -21.82
CA SER A 25 17.44 12.56 -21.10
C SER A 25 18.26 11.31 -20.81
N PRO A 26 18.39 10.86 -19.55
CA PRO A 26 19.12 9.64 -19.29
C PRO A 26 18.46 8.48 -20.06
N PRO A 27 19.25 7.47 -20.45
CA PRO A 27 18.68 6.31 -21.11
C PRO A 27 17.57 5.75 -20.21
N LEU A 28 16.43 5.39 -20.80
CA LEU A 28 15.34 4.69 -20.10
C LEU A 28 15.84 3.44 -19.35
N GLU A 29 17.02 2.93 -19.72
CA GLU A 29 17.65 1.76 -19.12
C GLU A 29 18.17 2.05 -17.70
N TYR A 30 18.51 3.31 -17.41
CA TYR A 30 18.82 3.76 -16.06
C TYR A 30 17.55 3.84 -15.20
N LEU A 31 16.43 4.31 -15.78
CA LEU A 31 15.18 4.47 -15.06
C LEU A 31 14.49 3.12 -14.79
N PHE A 32 14.60 2.17 -15.73
CA PHE A 32 13.96 0.86 -15.67
C PHE A 32 14.99 -0.27 -15.90
N PRO A 33 15.96 -0.45 -14.99
CA PRO A 33 16.88 -1.58 -15.02
C PRO A 33 16.12 -2.90 -14.73
N ALA A 34 16.83 -4.02 -14.75
CA ALA A 34 16.28 -5.25 -14.20
C ALA A 34 16.02 -5.06 -12.69
N PRO A 35 14.86 -5.46 -12.15
CA PRO A 35 14.58 -5.26 -10.73
C PRO A 35 15.65 -5.87 -9.81
N SER A 36 16.06 -5.13 -8.79
CA SER A 36 17.00 -5.59 -7.76
C SER A 36 16.29 -6.35 -6.64
N LEU A 37 17.06 -7.01 -5.77
CA LEU A 37 16.52 -7.49 -4.49
C LEU A 37 16.08 -6.30 -3.63
N PRO A 38 15.07 -6.50 -2.76
CA PRO A 38 14.59 -5.44 -1.90
C PRO A 38 15.63 -5.01 -0.85
N PRO A 39 15.60 -3.75 -0.39
CA PRO A 39 16.62 -3.21 0.51
C PRO A 39 16.42 -3.57 1.99
N SER A 40 15.36 -4.29 2.34
CA SER A 40 15.05 -4.71 3.72
C SER A 40 14.71 -6.20 3.78
N GLN A 41 15.03 -6.85 4.91
CA GLN A 41 14.66 -8.24 5.16
C GLN A 41 13.17 -8.43 5.45
N LEU A 42 12.46 -7.37 5.88
CA LEU A 42 11.00 -7.41 6.06
C LEU A 42 10.24 -7.15 4.75
N ALA A 43 10.93 -6.72 3.69
CA ALA A 43 10.29 -6.52 2.40
C ALA A 43 10.05 -7.87 1.69
N PRO A 44 9.00 -7.99 0.86
CA PRO A 44 8.69 -9.24 0.18
C PRO A 44 9.82 -9.72 -0.72
N ALA A 45 10.18 -10.99 -0.62
CA ALA A 45 11.00 -11.64 -1.63
C ALA A 45 10.21 -11.80 -2.94
N HIS A 46 10.93 -11.88 -4.06
CA HIS A 46 10.33 -12.25 -5.35
C HIS A 46 9.97 -13.73 -5.37
N PHE A 47 8.76 -14.06 -5.82
CA PHE A 47 8.33 -15.45 -5.95
C PHE A 47 9.02 -16.14 -7.14
N PRO A 48 9.29 -17.46 -7.05
CA PRO A 48 9.78 -18.24 -8.18
C PRO A 48 8.84 -18.16 -9.39
N GLY A 49 9.43 -18.13 -10.60
CA GLY A 49 8.70 -18.01 -11.87
C GLY A 49 9.22 -16.86 -12.75
N VAL A 50 9.91 -15.88 -12.16
CA VAL A 50 10.61 -14.83 -12.91
C VAL A 50 11.69 -15.41 -13.83
N SER A 51 11.81 -14.86 -15.04
CA SER A 51 12.73 -15.33 -16.08
C SER A 51 13.28 -14.15 -16.89
N PRO A 52 14.37 -14.31 -17.66
CA PRO A 52 14.85 -13.25 -18.55
C PRO A 52 13.77 -12.71 -19.50
N LYS A 53 12.84 -13.59 -19.95
CA LYS A 53 11.73 -13.19 -20.82
C LYS A 53 10.70 -12.33 -20.08
N SER A 54 10.28 -12.73 -18.87
CA SER A 54 9.30 -11.94 -18.11
C SER A 54 9.88 -10.63 -17.61
N THR A 55 11.17 -10.60 -17.23
CA THR A 55 11.87 -9.35 -16.89
C THR A 55 11.99 -8.42 -18.10
N ALA A 56 12.32 -8.93 -19.29
CA ALA A 56 12.34 -8.12 -20.50
C ALA A 56 10.95 -7.55 -20.85
N ALA A 57 9.88 -8.33 -20.64
CA ALA A 57 8.52 -7.85 -20.81
C ALA A 57 8.17 -6.74 -19.81
N LEU A 58 8.50 -6.91 -18.52
CA LEU A 58 8.32 -5.89 -17.50
C LEU A 58 9.04 -4.58 -17.88
N GLN A 59 10.33 -4.66 -18.23
CA GLN A 59 11.09 -3.48 -18.62
C GLN A 59 10.49 -2.79 -19.85
N ARG A 60 10.01 -3.56 -20.83
CA ARG A 60 9.34 -2.99 -22.01
C ARG A 60 8.07 -2.23 -21.62
N VAL A 61 7.18 -2.83 -20.83
CA VAL A 61 5.90 -2.19 -20.48
C VAL A 61 6.10 -0.98 -19.57
N LEU A 62 7.06 -1.01 -18.65
CA LEU A 62 7.37 0.17 -17.81
C LEU A 62 7.91 1.34 -18.65
N LYS A 63 8.82 1.06 -19.59
CA LYS A 63 9.35 2.09 -20.51
C LYS A 63 8.27 2.66 -21.43
N ASP A 64 7.38 1.79 -21.93
CA ASP A 64 6.26 2.21 -22.77
C ASP A 64 5.28 3.08 -21.97
N ASN A 65 4.98 2.68 -20.73
CA ASN A 65 4.11 3.43 -19.82
C ASN A 65 4.67 4.83 -19.54
N HIS A 66 5.93 4.89 -19.12
CA HIS A 66 6.64 6.14 -18.82
C HIS A 66 6.64 7.12 -19.99
N ALA A 67 6.76 6.60 -21.22
CA ALA A 67 6.85 7.44 -22.41
C ALA A 67 5.49 7.92 -22.92
N LYS A 68 4.45 7.08 -22.83
CA LYS A 68 3.17 7.31 -23.51
C LYS A 68 2.08 7.87 -22.62
N TRP A 69 2.08 7.54 -21.33
CA TRP A 69 0.92 7.75 -20.47
C TRP A 69 1.22 8.74 -19.35
N HIS A 70 0.20 9.53 -19.01
CA HIS A 70 0.21 10.37 -17.83
C HIS A 70 -0.01 9.50 -16.58
N ILE A 71 0.45 9.97 -15.42
CA ILE A 71 0.24 9.26 -14.14
C ILE A 71 -1.22 9.23 -13.67
N PHE A 72 -2.08 9.98 -14.35
CA PHE A 72 -3.51 10.02 -14.14
C PHE A 72 -4.19 9.60 -15.43
N PHE A 73 -5.21 8.75 -15.37
CA PHE A 73 -5.92 8.31 -16.57
C PHE A 73 -7.10 9.20 -16.96
N ASN A 74 -7.53 10.13 -16.08
CA ASN A 74 -8.65 11.05 -16.35
C ASN A 74 -8.45 12.43 -15.71
N GLU A 75 -9.37 13.36 -16.01
CA GLU A 75 -9.37 14.72 -15.45
C GLU A 75 -9.81 14.77 -13.97
N MET A 76 -10.38 13.68 -13.44
CA MET A 76 -10.63 13.51 -11.99
C MET A 76 -9.37 13.09 -11.23
N ARG A 77 -8.24 12.92 -11.92
CA ARG A 77 -6.93 12.52 -11.36
C ARG A 77 -6.93 11.13 -10.72
N PHE A 78 -7.71 10.20 -11.28
CA PHE A 78 -7.57 8.79 -10.96
C PHE A 78 -6.27 8.24 -11.54
N HIS A 79 -5.63 7.32 -10.83
CA HIS A 79 -4.22 7.00 -11.01
C HIS A 79 -4.01 5.86 -12.00
N ASN A 80 -3.01 6.00 -12.86
CA ASN A 80 -2.56 4.93 -13.76
C ASN A 80 -1.98 3.77 -12.93
N HIS A 81 -2.56 2.58 -13.03
CA HIS A 81 -2.15 1.38 -12.30
C HIS A 81 -1.28 0.42 -13.09
N ALA A 82 -1.01 0.69 -14.38
CA ALA A 82 -0.34 -0.24 -15.28
C ALA A 82 1.03 -0.69 -14.77
N ALA A 83 1.83 0.27 -14.27
CA ALA A 83 3.12 -0.03 -13.65
C ALA A 83 2.97 -0.88 -12.37
N HIS A 84 1.96 -0.60 -11.55
CA HIS A 84 1.72 -1.34 -10.31
C HIS A 84 1.32 -2.79 -10.59
N ARG A 85 0.39 -3.03 -11.53
CA ARG A 85 0.00 -4.39 -11.94
C ARG A 85 1.21 -5.14 -12.50
N ALA A 86 1.96 -4.53 -13.40
CA ALA A 86 3.10 -5.17 -14.06
C ALA A 86 4.17 -5.62 -13.06
N VAL A 87 4.56 -4.73 -12.13
CA VAL A 87 5.57 -5.05 -11.11
C VAL A 87 5.03 -6.07 -10.10
N ALA A 88 3.80 -5.93 -9.62
CA ALA A 88 3.20 -6.88 -8.69
C ALA A 88 3.09 -8.29 -9.28
N SER A 89 2.62 -8.39 -10.52
CA SER A 89 2.49 -9.68 -11.22
C SER A 89 3.86 -10.32 -11.47
N TRP A 90 4.85 -9.51 -11.90
CA TRP A 90 6.23 -10.00 -12.05
C TRP A 90 6.79 -10.50 -10.71
N ALA A 91 6.58 -9.76 -9.61
CA ALA A 91 7.03 -10.16 -8.28
C ALA A 91 6.37 -11.46 -7.78
N LEU A 92 5.14 -11.75 -8.23
CA LEU A 92 4.45 -13.03 -8.00
C LEU A 92 4.87 -14.14 -8.99
N GLY A 93 5.83 -13.88 -9.87
CA GLY A 93 6.35 -14.87 -10.81
C GLY A 93 5.49 -15.05 -12.07
N ALA A 94 4.79 -14.01 -12.53
CA ALA A 94 4.08 -14.04 -13.81
C ALA A 94 5.04 -14.15 -15.01
N ASP A 95 4.58 -14.81 -16.07
CA ASP A 95 5.33 -14.90 -17.31
C ASP A 95 5.21 -13.63 -18.17
N ALA A 96 5.94 -13.60 -19.28
CA ALA A 96 5.94 -12.45 -20.19
C ALA A 96 4.57 -12.16 -20.83
N GLY A 97 3.75 -13.19 -21.07
CA GLY A 97 2.44 -13.06 -21.69
C GLY A 97 1.43 -12.45 -20.72
N ALA A 98 1.41 -12.90 -19.48
CA ALA A 98 0.57 -12.34 -18.42
C ALA A 98 0.87 -10.86 -18.16
N ILE A 99 2.16 -10.49 -18.06
CA ILE A 99 2.59 -9.09 -17.89
C ILE A 99 2.12 -8.22 -19.06
N GLN A 100 2.32 -8.69 -20.29
CA GLN A 100 1.91 -7.95 -21.48
C GLN A 100 0.38 -7.80 -21.57
N LYS A 101 -0.37 -8.87 -21.30
CA LYS A 101 -1.84 -8.85 -21.32
C LYS A 101 -2.41 -7.91 -20.26
N GLY A 102 -1.84 -7.92 -19.06
CA GLY A 102 -2.22 -6.99 -18.00
C GLY A 102 -1.97 -5.53 -18.39
N TYR A 103 -0.83 -5.24 -19.03
CA TYR A 103 -0.54 -3.90 -19.52
C TYR A 103 -1.51 -3.43 -20.62
N GLU A 104 -1.84 -4.31 -21.57
CA GLU A 104 -2.82 -4.01 -22.62
C GLU A 104 -4.22 -3.74 -22.06
N LEU A 105 -4.60 -4.44 -20.99
CA LEU A 105 -5.86 -4.22 -20.30
C LEU A 105 -5.90 -2.86 -19.59
N ASP A 106 -4.80 -2.40 -18.98
CA ASP A 106 -4.76 -1.11 -18.28
C ASP A 106 -4.70 0.08 -19.25
N CYS A 107 -3.96 -0.03 -20.35
CA CYS A 107 -3.66 1.12 -21.19
C CYS A 107 -4.78 1.59 -22.12
N HIS A 108 -5.93 0.92 -22.17
CA HIS A 108 -6.98 1.25 -23.15
C HIS A 108 -7.74 2.56 -22.86
N TYR A 109 -7.64 3.10 -21.64
CA TYR A 109 -8.28 4.33 -21.20
C TYR A 109 -7.32 5.35 -20.58
N GLU A 110 -6.01 5.12 -20.71
CA GLU A 110 -4.99 5.98 -20.14
C GLU A 110 -4.94 7.35 -20.84
N LYS A 111 -4.71 8.40 -20.05
CA LYS A 111 -4.51 9.75 -20.59
C LYS A 111 -3.12 9.82 -21.22
N PRO A 112 -2.98 10.25 -22.48
CA PRO A 112 -1.67 10.42 -23.10
C PRO A 112 -0.80 11.42 -22.35
N ALA A 113 0.50 11.14 -22.29
CA ALA A 113 1.51 12.11 -21.88
C ALA A 113 1.51 13.31 -22.85
N PHE A 114 1.82 14.51 -22.33
CA PHE A 114 1.84 15.74 -23.12
C PHE A 114 3.00 16.64 -22.69
N GLU A 115 3.38 17.60 -23.52
CA GLU A 115 4.46 18.53 -23.18
C GLU A 115 4.01 19.52 -22.09
N SER A 116 4.81 19.64 -21.02
CA SER A 116 4.50 20.58 -19.94
C SER A 116 4.63 22.05 -20.41
N PRO A 117 3.82 22.98 -19.88
CA PRO A 117 3.84 24.40 -20.31
C PRO A 117 5.18 25.11 -20.09
N GLY A 118 6.04 24.60 -19.20
CA GLY A 118 7.37 25.12 -18.93
C GLY A 118 8.21 24.16 -18.10
N ALA A 119 9.50 24.44 -18.00
CA ALA A 119 10.45 23.61 -17.27
C ALA A 119 10.42 23.86 -15.75
N ILE A 120 10.63 22.79 -14.98
CA ILE A 120 10.91 22.84 -13.54
C ILE A 120 12.43 22.84 -13.32
N ARG A 121 12.86 23.64 -12.35
CA ARG A 121 14.23 23.88 -11.89
C ARG A 121 14.22 24.05 -10.37
N SER A 122 15.40 24.11 -9.76
CA SER A 122 15.53 24.23 -8.31
C SER A 122 14.94 25.53 -7.74
N ASP A 123 14.93 26.62 -8.51
CA ASP A 123 14.41 27.93 -8.11
C ASP A 123 12.88 28.03 -8.17
N ASN A 124 12.23 27.26 -9.06
CA ASN A 124 10.77 27.28 -9.23
C ASN A 124 10.06 25.97 -8.84
N PHE A 125 10.77 25.03 -8.19
CA PHE A 125 10.23 23.71 -7.84
C PHE A 125 8.88 23.75 -7.11
N TYR A 126 8.66 24.75 -6.25
CA TYR A 126 7.45 24.88 -5.44
C TYR A 126 6.36 25.79 -6.06
N GLU A 127 6.56 26.32 -7.28
CA GLU A 127 5.61 27.27 -7.90
C GLU A 127 4.38 26.58 -8.51
N HIS A 128 4.51 25.33 -8.96
CA HIS A 128 3.48 24.59 -9.72
C HIS A 128 2.90 23.40 -8.95
N LEU A 129 2.94 23.44 -7.62
CA LEU A 129 2.38 22.37 -6.79
C LEU A 129 0.87 22.24 -7.03
N GLY A 130 0.40 21.01 -7.24
CA GLY A 130 -1.01 20.71 -7.52
C GLY A 130 -1.43 20.87 -8.99
N ASP A 131 -0.53 21.32 -9.88
CA ASP A 131 -0.78 21.47 -11.32
C ASP A 131 -0.22 20.27 -12.09
N ASP A 132 -1.11 19.36 -12.48
CA ASP A 132 -0.76 18.15 -13.23
C ASP A 132 -0.22 18.44 -14.64
N LYS A 133 -0.38 19.67 -15.15
CA LYS A 133 0.26 20.09 -16.41
C LYS A 133 1.79 20.09 -16.34
N TYR A 134 2.35 20.20 -15.14
CA TYR A 134 3.79 20.22 -14.93
C TYR A 134 4.37 18.84 -14.58
N TYR A 135 3.56 17.77 -14.58
CA TYR A 135 4.01 16.42 -14.23
C TYR A 135 5.26 15.99 -15.03
N ASN A 136 5.25 16.13 -16.35
CA ASN A 136 6.38 15.75 -17.21
C ASN A 136 7.63 16.62 -16.96
N ALA A 137 7.47 17.91 -16.71
CA ALA A 137 8.57 18.79 -16.33
C ALA A 137 9.17 18.44 -14.95
N TYR A 138 8.34 18.06 -13.97
CA TYR A 138 8.83 17.53 -12.69
C TYR A 138 9.59 16.22 -12.88
N MET A 139 9.09 15.30 -13.73
CA MET A 139 9.80 14.05 -14.03
C MET A 139 11.19 14.32 -14.61
N GLN A 140 11.33 15.26 -15.56
CA GLN A 140 12.63 15.61 -16.14
C GLN A 140 13.61 16.17 -15.09
N PHE A 141 13.15 17.09 -14.24
CA PHE A 141 13.95 17.65 -13.15
C PHE A 141 14.40 16.56 -12.16
N LEU A 142 13.46 15.75 -11.67
CA LEU A 142 13.71 14.70 -10.68
C LEU A 142 14.59 13.58 -11.24
N THR A 143 14.44 13.27 -12.54
CA THR A 143 15.30 12.33 -13.25
C THR A 143 16.76 12.77 -13.19
N GLN A 144 17.04 14.05 -13.46
CA GLN A 144 18.41 14.58 -13.39
C GLN A 144 18.91 14.57 -11.95
N PHE A 145 18.09 14.98 -10.98
CA PHE A 145 18.47 14.99 -9.58
C PHE A 145 18.80 13.59 -9.06
N ILE A 146 17.95 12.59 -9.31
CA ILE A 146 18.16 11.21 -8.86
C ILE A 146 19.39 10.60 -9.52
N LYS A 147 19.67 10.92 -10.79
CA LYS A 147 20.90 10.49 -11.47
C LYS A 147 22.15 11.03 -10.79
N GLU A 148 22.12 12.27 -10.31
CA GLU A 148 23.27 12.93 -9.69
C GLU A 148 23.43 12.61 -8.19
N LYS A 149 22.32 12.49 -7.46
CA LYS A 149 22.29 12.45 -5.99
C LYS A 149 21.73 11.16 -5.41
N GLY A 150 21.05 10.35 -6.23
CA GLY A 150 20.42 9.10 -5.82
C GLY A 150 19.00 9.27 -5.29
N VAL A 151 18.32 8.13 -5.16
CA VAL A 151 16.92 8.00 -4.73
C VAL A 151 16.71 8.48 -3.29
N ALA A 152 17.56 8.06 -2.35
CA ALA A 152 17.45 8.44 -0.94
C ALA A 152 17.52 9.97 -0.75
N ALA A 153 18.48 10.62 -1.41
CA ALA A 153 18.62 12.07 -1.35
C ALA A 153 17.41 12.81 -1.92
N ALA A 154 16.75 12.26 -2.95
CA ALA A 154 15.56 12.87 -3.53
C ALA A 154 14.35 12.80 -2.60
N LEU A 155 14.14 11.66 -1.94
CA LEU A 155 13.08 11.52 -0.94
C LEU A 155 13.33 12.43 0.27
N GLU A 156 14.58 12.48 0.77
CA GLU A 156 14.94 13.36 1.88
C GLU A 156 14.74 14.84 1.52
N GLU A 157 15.24 15.30 0.38
CA GLU A 157 15.14 16.71 -0.02
C GLU A 157 13.70 17.13 -0.34
N PHE A 158 12.99 16.34 -1.16
CA PHE A 158 11.74 16.77 -1.75
C PHE A 158 10.49 16.27 -1.03
N VAL A 159 10.57 15.24 -0.18
CA VAL A 159 9.41 14.70 0.55
C VAL A 159 9.52 14.94 2.05
N PHE A 160 10.66 14.63 2.66
CA PHE A 160 10.80 14.62 4.12
C PHE A 160 11.49 15.84 4.72
N SER A 161 12.10 16.71 3.91
CA SER A 161 12.75 17.89 4.46
C SER A 161 11.74 18.86 5.08
N ARG A 162 12.19 19.59 6.11
CA ARG A 162 11.44 20.72 6.68
C ARG A 162 11.04 21.71 5.58
N LYS A 163 11.96 22.04 4.66
CA LYS A 163 11.70 22.95 3.53
C LYS A 163 10.57 22.44 2.63
N ALA A 164 10.52 21.14 2.34
CA ALA A 164 9.46 20.53 1.55
C ALA A 164 8.11 20.50 2.27
N ASN A 165 8.05 20.70 3.58
CA ASN A 165 6.80 20.58 4.33
C ASN A 165 6.28 21.92 4.83
N VAL A 166 7.11 22.68 5.54
CA VAL A 166 6.74 23.99 6.13
C VAL A 166 7.29 25.18 5.34
N GLY A 167 8.09 24.92 4.30
CA GLY A 167 8.68 25.94 3.43
C GLY A 167 9.99 26.54 3.97
N PRO A 168 10.60 27.46 3.21
CA PRO A 168 11.93 28.01 3.52
C PRO A 168 11.93 29.07 4.63
N SER A 169 10.79 29.46 5.19
CA SER A 169 10.68 30.54 6.17
C SER A 169 9.78 30.14 7.34
N ALA A 170 10.13 30.61 8.55
CA ALA A 170 9.54 30.12 9.81
C ALA A 170 8.07 30.51 10.07
N ASN A 171 7.40 31.26 9.19
CA ASN A 171 6.06 31.80 9.45
C ASN A 171 5.15 31.77 8.21
N ILE A 172 5.31 30.77 7.34
CA ILE A 172 4.40 30.59 6.21
C ILE A 172 3.07 30.06 6.76
N PRO A 173 1.92 30.74 6.50
CA PRO A 173 0.61 30.22 6.91
C PRO A 173 0.41 28.80 6.42
N THR A 174 -0.17 27.93 7.25
CA THR A 174 -0.30 26.49 6.98
C THR A 174 -0.91 26.19 5.62
N GLU A 175 -1.91 26.96 5.19
CA GLU A 175 -2.59 26.83 3.90
C GLU A 175 -1.69 27.19 2.69
N LYS A 176 -0.60 27.91 2.92
CA LYS A 176 0.41 28.28 1.92
C LYS A 176 1.68 27.42 2.00
N GLN A 177 1.78 26.54 2.99
CA GLN A 177 2.90 25.63 3.12
C GLN A 177 2.86 24.55 2.03
N PRO A 178 4.02 24.09 1.51
CA PRO A 178 4.06 23.10 0.44
C PRO A 178 3.41 21.75 0.81
N GLN A 179 3.57 21.31 2.07
CA GLN A 179 2.97 20.09 2.63
C GLN A 179 3.24 18.83 1.78
N ILE A 180 4.46 18.66 1.26
CA ILE A 180 4.75 17.55 0.34
C ILE A 180 4.53 16.17 0.98
N LEU A 181 4.80 15.98 2.27
CA LEU A 181 4.49 14.70 2.95
C LEU A 181 2.98 14.44 2.99
N SER A 182 2.13 15.45 3.19
CA SER A 182 0.67 15.26 3.09
C SER A 182 0.25 14.86 1.68
N ARG A 183 0.88 15.46 0.65
CA ARG A 183 0.66 15.06 -0.75
C ARG A 183 1.14 13.64 -1.05
N PHE A 184 2.17 13.15 -0.35
CA PHE A 184 2.70 11.80 -0.52
C PHE A 184 1.68 10.73 -0.08
N PHE A 185 0.83 11.08 0.88
CA PHE A 185 -0.29 10.27 1.38
C PHE A 185 -1.63 10.55 0.67
N ALA A 186 -1.68 11.56 -0.22
CA ALA A 186 -2.90 11.93 -0.92
C ALA A 186 -3.33 10.90 -1.96
N GLY A 187 -4.58 11.01 -2.42
CA GLY A 187 -5.14 10.15 -3.46
C GLY A 187 -4.99 8.66 -3.11
N LEU A 188 -5.38 8.24 -1.91
CA LEU A 188 -5.25 6.86 -1.43
C LEU A 188 -3.82 6.33 -1.42
N LEU A 189 -2.86 7.18 -1.01
CA LEU A 189 -1.44 6.87 -0.89
C LEU A 189 -0.75 6.47 -2.20
N HIS A 190 -1.36 6.72 -3.37
CA HIS A 190 -0.77 6.34 -4.66
C HIS A 190 0.64 6.88 -4.91
N PRO A 191 1.00 8.14 -4.54
CA PRO A 191 2.37 8.61 -4.68
C PRO A 191 3.36 7.79 -3.85
N MET A 192 3.00 7.47 -2.60
CA MET A 192 3.79 6.57 -1.74
C MET A 192 3.87 5.15 -2.30
N ILE A 193 2.77 4.59 -2.79
CA ILE A 193 2.75 3.26 -3.43
C ILE A 193 3.70 3.22 -4.62
N HIS A 194 3.62 4.23 -5.48
CA HIS A 194 4.41 4.30 -6.69
C HIS A 194 5.91 4.45 -6.37
N ALA A 195 6.28 5.38 -5.48
CA ALA A 195 7.66 5.50 -5.01
C ALA A 195 8.14 4.25 -4.28
N GLY A 196 7.26 3.59 -3.51
CA GLY A 196 7.52 2.34 -2.80
C GLY A 196 7.92 1.20 -3.72
N TYR A 197 7.20 1.00 -4.84
CA TYR A 197 7.62 0.08 -5.90
C TYR A 197 9.00 0.45 -6.46
N GLY A 198 9.24 1.75 -6.70
CA GLY A 198 10.54 2.21 -7.18
C GLY A 198 11.70 1.88 -6.25
N VAL A 199 11.51 2.05 -4.94
CA VAL A 199 12.52 1.76 -3.93
C VAL A 199 12.70 0.26 -3.71
N GLU A 200 11.61 -0.49 -3.61
CA GLU A 200 11.68 -1.94 -3.36
C GLU A 200 12.37 -2.68 -4.51
N PHE A 201 12.04 -2.35 -5.75
CA PHE A 201 12.53 -3.06 -6.92
C PHE A 201 13.76 -2.41 -7.57
N GLY A 202 14.30 -1.34 -6.98
CA GLY A 202 15.44 -0.61 -7.55
C GLY A 202 15.15 -0.02 -8.93
N LEU A 203 13.98 0.59 -9.10
CA LEU A 203 13.49 1.22 -10.33
C LEU A 203 13.46 2.76 -10.17
N PRO A 204 14.54 3.49 -10.50
CA PRO A 204 14.58 4.94 -10.34
C PRO A 204 13.46 5.69 -11.06
N GLY A 205 13.00 5.18 -12.21
CA GLY A 205 11.88 5.74 -12.97
C GLY A 205 10.60 5.83 -12.16
N MET A 206 10.25 4.78 -11.41
CA MET A 206 9.08 4.82 -10.55
C MET A 206 9.27 5.76 -9.35
N VAL A 207 10.48 5.93 -8.81
CA VAL A 207 10.71 6.95 -7.77
C VAL A 207 10.51 8.36 -8.34
N VAL A 208 11.04 8.63 -9.54
CA VAL A 208 10.81 9.89 -10.27
C VAL A 208 9.31 10.14 -10.45
N GLU A 209 8.60 9.15 -10.99
CA GLU A 209 7.16 9.23 -11.24
C GLU A 209 6.38 9.44 -9.95
N GLY A 210 6.71 8.74 -8.86
CA GLY A 210 6.04 8.86 -7.56
C GLY A 210 6.25 10.23 -6.90
N ILE A 211 7.47 10.79 -6.93
CA ILE A 211 7.71 12.16 -6.42
C ILE A 211 7.02 13.19 -7.33
N ALA A 212 7.07 13.02 -8.65
CA ALA A 212 6.37 13.90 -9.58
C ALA A 212 4.84 13.85 -9.36
N GLN A 213 4.28 12.66 -9.12
CA GLN A 213 2.88 12.46 -8.76
C GLN A 213 2.53 13.16 -7.45
N THR A 214 3.44 13.12 -6.48
CA THR A 214 3.30 13.79 -5.18
C THR A 214 3.13 15.28 -5.35
N VAL A 215 4.02 15.94 -6.08
CA VAL A 215 4.01 17.41 -6.19
C VAL A 215 2.81 17.94 -6.97
N VAL A 216 2.24 17.15 -7.90
CA VAL A 216 1.04 17.51 -8.66
C VAL A 216 -0.28 17.13 -7.98
N HIS A 217 -0.24 16.36 -6.88
CA HIS A 217 -1.39 16.15 -6.01
C HIS A 217 -1.63 17.34 -5.11
N ASN A 218 -2.89 17.62 -4.77
CA ASN A 218 -3.20 18.57 -3.69
C ASN A 218 -2.93 17.93 -2.32
N PRO A 219 -2.50 18.69 -1.30
CA PRO A 219 -2.35 18.13 0.03
C PRO A 219 -3.73 17.82 0.59
N THR A 220 -3.84 16.78 1.42
CA THR A 220 -5.04 16.55 2.22
C THR A 220 -5.02 17.52 3.41
N PRO A 221 -5.87 18.57 3.44
CA PRO A 221 -5.80 19.60 4.46
C PRO A 221 -6.05 19.02 5.85
N GLY A 222 -5.24 19.45 6.83
CA GLY A 222 -5.41 19.03 8.22
C GLY A 222 -4.94 17.62 8.56
N LEU A 223 -4.55 16.79 7.57
CA LEU A 223 -4.20 15.39 7.80
C LEU A 223 -2.98 15.23 8.73
N LEU A 224 -1.89 15.93 8.44
CA LEU A 224 -0.61 15.77 9.15
C LEU A 224 -0.20 16.99 9.97
N THR A 225 -0.92 18.11 9.83
CA THR A 225 -0.53 19.40 10.45
C THR A 225 -0.55 19.35 11.97
N LEU A 226 -1.35 18.45 12.57
CA LEU A 226 -1.52 18.32 14.02
C LEU A 226 -0.55 17.31 14.67
N LEU A 227 0.36 16.72 13.89
CA LEU A 227 1.36 15.78 14.40
C LEU A 227 2.69 16.44 14.79
N GLY A 228 2.89 17.74 14.49
CA GLY A 228 4.11 18.46 14.86
C GLY A 228 5.40 17.89 14.24
N LEU A 229 5.31 17.16 13.12
CA LEU A 229 6.43 16.37 12.55
C LEU A 229 7.67 17.19 12.16
N PHE A 230 7.49 18.49 11.90
CA PHE A 230 8.53 19.40 11.40
C PHE A 230 8.70 20.63 12.29
N GLU A 231 8.16 20.59 13.50
CA GLU A 231 8.36 21.66 14.48
C GLU A 231 9.77 21.52 15.07
N ASP A 232 10.49 22.64 15.14
CA ASP A 232 11.81 22.66 15.76
C ASP A 232 11.61 22.56 17.29
N GLU A 233 12.30 21.62 17.95
CA GLU A 233 12.44 21.66 19.41
C GLU A 233 13.00 23.05 19.79
N PRO A 234 12.36 23.79 20.71
CA PRO A 234 12.80 25.13 21.05
C PRO A 234 14.21 25.08 21.66
N GLY A 235 15.23 25.40 20.86
CA GLY A 235 16.62 25.57 21.33
C GLY A 235 17.74 25.04 20.44
N VAL A 236 17.47 24.35 19.33
CA VAL A 236 18.54 23.80 18.48
C VAL A 236 18.47 24.38 17.08
N GLY A 237 19.15 25.50 16.85
CA GLY A 237 19.44 25.94 15.49
C GLY A 237 20.58 25.12 14.91
N HIS A 238 20.48 24.60 13.69
CA HIS A 238 21.67 24.39 12.85
C HIS A 238 21.40 24.17 11.36
N ASP A 239 22.40 24.62 10.59
CA ASP A 239 22.59 24.54 9.14
C ASP A 239 22.31 23.17 8.53
N THR A 240 21.33 23.13 7.62
CA THR A 240 20.83 21.95 6.92
C THR A 240 21.81 21.33 5.91
N GLY A 241 22.92 22.00 5.58
CA GLY A 241 23.88 21.54 4.56
C GLY A 241 24.89 20.49 5.02
N ALA A 242 25.26 20.47 6.30
CA ALA A 242 26.31 19.58 6.81
C ALA A 242 25.80 18.19 7.25
N SER A 243 24.54 18.12 7.71
CA SER A 243 23.90 16.88 8.20
C SER A 243 23.56 15.89 7.07
N LEU A 244 23.20 16.39 5.89
CA LEU A 244 22.94 15.56 4.70
C LEU A 244 24.22 14.87 4.20
N ALA A 245 25.37 15.55 4.25
CA ALA A 245 26.65 15.00 3.80
C ALA A 245 27.19 13.90 4.73
N SER A 246 26.96 14.04 6.05
CA SER A 246 27.38 13.02 7.05
C SER A 246 26.48 11.79 7.01
N SER A 247 25.16 11.97 6.89
CA SER A 247 24.19 10.88 6.76
C SER A 247 24.39 10.09 5.46
N PHE A 248 24.68 10.78 4.35
CA PHE A 248 25.02 10.16 3.07
C PHE A 248 26.32 9.36 3.12
N SER A 249 27.36 9.85 3.81
CA SER A 249 28.62 9.11 3.99
C SER A 249 28.45 7.85 4.84
N ALA A 250 27.56 7.88 5.84
CA ALA A 250 27.24 6.70 6.64
C ALA A 250 26.50 5.63 5.81
N ALA A 251 25.54 6.03 4.97
CA ALA A 251 24.82 5.13 4.07
C ALA A 251 25.74 4.50 2.99
N MET A 252 26.69 5.26 2.43
CA MET A 252 27.65 4.74 1.45
C MET A 252 28.69 3.79 2.07
N SER A 253 29.02 3.97 3.36
CA SER A 253 29.94 3.08 4.07
C SER A 253 29.32 1.70 4.38
N GLY A 254 27.99 1.58 4.37
CA GLY A 254 27.25 0.31 4.53
C GLY A 254 27.11 -0.52 3.24
N LEU A 255 27.47 0.04 2.08
CA LEU A 255 27.35 -0.62 0.76
C LEU A 255 28.61 -1.41 0.33
N GLY A 256 29.63 -1.47 1.19
CA GLY A 256 30.87 -2.19 0.92
C GLY A 256 30.88 -3.62 1.45
N SER A 257 30.32 -4.57 0.68
CA SER A 257 30.71 -6.00 0.56
C SER A 257 29.49 -6.90 0.33
N PRO A 258 29.16 -7.29 -0.92
CA PRO A 258 28.28 -8.41 -1.19
C PRO A 258 29.09 -9.70 -1.10
N PHE A 259 28.53 -10.74 -0.49
CA PHE A 259 29.12 -12.06 -0.17
C PHE A 259 29.76 -12.17 1.21
N GLY A 260 28.92 -12.49 2.21
CA GLY A 260 29.40 -13.04 3.48
C GLY A 260 28.39 -12.97 4.61
N LYS A 261 27.20 -13.55 4.45
CA LYS A 261 26.33 -14.07 5.54
C LYS A 261 25.08 -14.73 4.93
N VAL A 262 25.27 -15.92 4.37
CA VAL A 262 24.16 -16.87 4.14
C VAL A 262 24.31 -17.94 5.20
N LEU A 263 23.59 -17.75 6.31
CA LEU A 263 23.14 -18.75 7.29
C LEU A 263 22.28 -18.02 8.33
N PRO A 264 21.11 -18.56 8.74
CA PRO A 264 20.27 -17.93 9.75
C PRO A 264 20.93 -18.13 11.11
N GLN A 265 21.40 -17.04 11.71
CA GLN A 265 21.88 -17.06 13.10
C GLN A 265 20.74 -16.61 14.01
N SER A 266 20.29 -17.53 14.85
CA SER A 266 19.35 -17.29 15.95
C SER A 266 19.82 -16.12 16.81
N THR A 267 19.03 -15.04 16.85
CA THR A 267 19.31 -13.81 17.59
C THR A 267 18.75 -13.89 19.01
N SER A 268 19.63 -14.08 19.98
CA SER A 268 19.32 -13.92 21.40
C SER A 268 19.22 -12.43 21.74
N SER A 269 18.03 -11.92 22.05
CA SER A 269 17.85 -10.62 22.71
C SER A 269 16.87 -10.75 23.88
N SER A 270 17.28 -10.20 25.03
CA SER A 270 16.54 -10.22 26.28
C SER A 270 15.44 -9.16 26.28
N ASN A 271 14.17 -9.57 26.22
CA ASN A 271 13.02 -8.70 26.39
C ASN A 271 12.66 -8.56 27.88
N ALA A 272 13.32 -7.64 28.58
CA ALA A 272 12.65 -6.94 29.67
C ALA A 272 11.69 -5.90 29.06
N PRO A 273 10.52 -5.62 29.65
CA PRO A 273 9.64 -4.57 29.17
C PRO A 273 10.37 -3.23 29.29
N VAL A 274 10.77 -2.66 28.15
CA VAL A 274 11.26 -1.29 28.12
C VAL A 274 10.04 -0.41 28.35
N ALA A 275 9.89 0.08 29.58
CA ALA A 275 8.76 0.86 30.10
C ALA A 275 8.45 2.17 29.32
N ASP A 276 9.13 2.41 28.20
CA ASP A 276 9.23 3.67 27.48
C ASP A 276 8.89 3.55 25.98
N SER A 277 8.24 2.45 25.58
CA SER A 277 7.94 2.13 24.15
C SER A 277 6.57 2.58 23.65
N GLY A 278 5.74 3.13 24.54
CA GLY A 278 4.35 3.54 24.27
C GLY A 278 3.40 2.35 24.01
N PRO A 279 2.10 2.62 23.86
CA PRO A 279 1.11 1.63 23.43
C PRO A 279 1.40 1.11 22.00
N HIS A 280 0.99 -0.14 21.73
CA HIS A 280 1.06 -0.76 20.41
C HIS A 280 0.08 -0.10 19.40
N ALA A 281 0.40 -0.08 18.10
CA ALA A 281 -0.49 0.50 17.07
C ALA A 281 -1.92 -0.09 17.07
N LEU A 282 -2.07 -1.43 17.17
CA LEU A 282 -3.37 -2.10 17.40
C LEU A 282 -4.14 -1.58 18.63
N THR A 283 -3.44 -1.25 19.74
CA THR A 283 -4.08 -0.66 20.92
C THR A 283 -4.66 0.72 20.56
N ILE A 284 -3.90 1.55 19.84
CA ILE A 284 -4.37 2.86 19.39
C ILE A 284 -5.58 2.73 18.46
N LEU A 285 -5.50 1.83 17.48
CA LEU A 285 -6.63 1.54 16.59
C LEU A 285 -7.87 1.10 17.36
N SER A 286 -7.73 0.16 18.30
CA SER A 286 -8.84 -0.33 19.13
C SER A 286 -9.51 0.79 19.92
N ARG A 287 -8.72 1.70 20.50
CA ARG A 287 -9.24 2.86 21.24
C ARG A 287 -10.01 3.81 20.33
N VAL A 288 -9.49 4.14 19.16
CA VAL A 288 -10.17 4.99 18.17
C VAL A 288 -11.48 4.37 17.70
N LEU A 289 -11.50 3.07 17.39
CA LEU A 289 -12.72 2.38 16.95
C LEU A 289 -13.79 2.34 18.05
N SER A 290 -13.39 2.23 19.31
CA SER A 290 -14.29 2.10 20.47
C SER A 290 -14.75 3.45 21.04
N ASP A 291 -14.08 4.56 20.71
CA ASP A 291 -14.41 5.87 21.29
C ASP A 291 -15.68 6.45 20.64
N PRO A 292 -16.77 6.63 21.41
CA PRO A 292 -18.05 7.09 20.88
C PRO A 292 -17.99 8.51 20.30
N LYS A 293 -16.96 9.31 20.61
CA LYS A 293 -16.81 10.68 20.05
C LYS A 293 -16.68 10.68 18.52
N PHE A 294 -16.21 9.57 17.96
CA PHE A 294 -15.99 9.40 16.53
C PHE A 294 -17.22 8.75 15.85
N ALA A 295 -18.36 8.68 16.53
CA ALA A 295 -19.58 8.19 15.91
C ALA A 295 -20.07 9.13 14.80
N SER A 296 -20.40 8.56 13.64
CA SER A 296 -20.98 9.30 12.53
C SER A 296 -22.38 9.83 12.90
N PRO A 297 -22.75 11.06 12.48
CA PRO A 297 -24.10 11.59 12.68
C PRO A 297 -25.19 10.90 11.82
N GLY A 298 -24.88 9.91 10.98
CA GLY A 298 -25.83 9.16 10.15
C GLY A 298 -25.47 9.15 8.65
N SER A 299 -25.99 8.20 7.84
CA SER A 299 -25.59 7.98 6.43
C SER A 299 -26.31 8.85 5.40
N ALA A 300 -27.32 9.63 5.80
CA ALA A 300 -28.27 10.23 4.86
C ALA A 300 -27.67 11.27 3.88
N ALA A 301 -26.38 11.57 3.94
CA ALA A 301 -25.71 12.50 3.02
C ALA A 301 -24.18 12.26 2.87
N ILE A 302 -23.66 11.04 3.01
CA ILE A 302 -22.22 10.81 2.86
C ILE A 302 -21.88 10.74 1.37
N ASP A 303 -21.41 11.86 0.82
CA ASP A 303 -20.69 11.91 -0.45
C ASP A 303 -19.39 11.11 -0.30
N GLU A 304 -19.29 9.98 -1.01
CA GLU A 304 -18.12 9.08 -0.99
C GLU A 304 -16.82 9.84 -1.29
N ASP A 305 -16.91 10.87 -2.15
CA ASP A 305 -15.77 11.72 -2.52
C ASP A 305 -15.36 12.69 -1.40
N ARG A 306 -16.19 12.88 -0.36
CA ARG A 306 -15.96 13.81 0.77
C ARG A 306 -15.81 13.14 2.13
N ILE A 307 -15.98 11.83 2.22
CA ILE A 307 -16.02 11.11 3.50
C ILE A 307 -14.76 11.33 4.35
N LEU A 308 -13.58 11.35 3.72
CA LEU A 308 -12.31 11.65 4.40
C LEU A 308 -12.25 13.09 4.90
N TYR A 309 -12.65 14.06 4.07
CA TYR A 309 -12.64 15.47 4.43
C TYR A 309 -13.59 15.76 5.59
N ALA A 310 -14.79 15.16 5.58
CA ALA A 310 -15.73 15.27 6.69
C ALA A 310 -15.14 14.68 7.99
N ALA A 311 -14.45 13.53 7.92
CA ALA A 311 -13.78 12.98 9.09
C ALA A 311 -12.65 13.89 9.60
N LEU A 312 -11.87 14.49 8.70
CA LEU A 312 -10.81 15.43 9.07
C LEU A 312 -11.36 16.70 9.73
N GLU A 313 -12.37 17.33 9.11
CA GLU A 313 -13.00 18.54 9.64
C GLU A 313 -13.55 18.33 11.06
N ASN A 314 -14.15 17.16 11.32
CA ASN A 314 -14.80 16.89 12.60
C ASN A 314 -13.87 16.25 13.64
N HIS A 315 -12.84 15.51 13.23
CA HIS A 315 -12.11 14.60 14.11
C HIS A 315 -10.59 14.65 14.00
N ALA A 316 -9.99 15.41 13.07
CA ALA A 316 -8.53 15.40 12.88
C ALA A 316 -7.74 15.66 14.17
N LYS A 317 -8.20 16.60 15.01
CA LYS A 317 -7.54 16.93 16.28
C LYS A 317 -7.56 15.79 17.29
N ASP A 318 -8.71 15.15 17.48
CA ASP A 318 -8.84 14.01 18.39
C ASP A 318 -8.07 12.79 17.85
N VAL A 319 -8.14 12.51 16.55
CA VAL A 319 -7.39 11.41 15.93
C VAL A 319 -5.88 11.64 16.02
N ALA A 320 -5.41 12.87 15.80
CA ALA A 320 -3.99 13.22 15.97
C ALA A 320 -3.53 13.03 17.42
N ALA A 321 -4.37 13.33 18.42
CA ALA A 321 -4.05 13.06 19.81
C ALA A 321 -3.84 11.55 20.07
N TYR A 322 -4.69 10.68 19.50
CA TYR A 322 -4.49 9.23 19.55
C TYR A 322 -3.22 8.79 18.81
N ALA A 323 -2.98 9.31 17.60
CA ALA A 323 -1.77 9.01 16.82
C ALA A 323 -0.49 9.37 17.59
N ASN A 324 -0.48 10.50 18.30
CA ASN A 324 0.66 10.95 19.12
C ASN A 324 0.89 10.10 20.39
N MET A 325 -0.07 9.27 20.80
CA MET A 325 0.18 8.27 21.85
C MET A 325 1.12 7.17 21.35
N TRP A 326 1.20 6.93 20.04
CA TRP A 326 2.14 5.98 19.47
C TRP A 326 3.54 6.59 19.39
N VAL A 327 4.40 6.17 20.33
CA VAL A 327 5.77 6.69 20.44
C VAL A 327 6.64 6.08 19.34
N VAL A 328 7.07 6.90 18.39
CA VAL A 328 8.06 6.57 17.37
C VAL A 328 9.19 7.58 17.49
N ASP A 329 10.24 7.21 18.21
CA ASP A 329 11.36 8.08 18.53
C ASP A 329 12.54 7.86 17.57
N PRO A 330 13.00 8.87 16.83
CA PRO A 330 14.12 8.75 15.90
C PRO A 330 15.42 8.23 16.54
N THR A 331 15.69 8.60 17.79
CA THR A 331 16.91 8.18 18.49
C THR A 331 16.86 6.68 18.79
N ARG A 332 15.70 6.15 19.18
CA ARG A 332 15.48 4.72 19.38
C ARG A 332 15.52 3.95 18.07
N LEU A 333 14.90 4.47 17.00
CA LEU A 333 14.98 3.86 15.67
C LEU A 333 16.44 3.69 15.20
N ALA A 334 17.30 4.66 15.53
CA ALA A 334 18.71 4.62 15.17
C ALA A 334 19.57 3.69 16.05
N ASN A 335 19.25 3.57 17.34
CA ASN A 335 20.18 3.01 18.34
C ASN A 335 19.68 1.73 19.03
N VAL A 336 18.40 1.37 18.89
CA VAL A 336 17.82 0.17 19.50
C VAL A 336 17.58 -0.87 18.41
N GLU A 337 18.34 -1.98 18.49
CA GLU A 337 18.23 -3.09 17.56
C GLU A 337 16.78 -3.62 17.49
N GLY A 338 16.26 -3.79 16.27
CA GLY A 338 14.90 -4.29 16.03
C GLY A 338 13.77 -3.31 16.32
N GLU A 339 14.02 -2.07 16.79
CA GLU A 339 12.95 -1.12 17.10
C GLU A 339 12.15 -0.70 15.85
N LEU A 340 12.84 -0.43 14.74
CA LEU A 340 12.21 -0.10 13.47
C LEU A 340 11.33 -1.24 12.98
N ASP A 341 11.88 -2.46 12.94
CA ASP A 341 11.19 -3.67 12.50
C ASP A 341 9.95 -3.94 13.36
N ARG A 342 10.07 -3.77 14.67
CA ARG A 342 8.96 -3.86 15.62
C ARG A 342 7.87 -2.86 15.27
N LYS A 343 8.20 -1.57 15.05
CA LYS A 343 7.20 -0.54 14.70
C LYS A 343 6.53 -0.80 13.35
N ILE A 344 7.25 -1.33 12.37
CA ILE A 344 6.68 -1.76 11.09
C ILE A 344 5.72 -2.93 11.30
N GLU A 345 6.10 -3.93 12.10
CA GLU A 345 5.24 -5.06 12.45
C GLU A 345 3.94 -4.58 13.13
N GLU A 346 4.03 -3.66 14.10
CA GLU A 346 2.84 -3.13 14.77
C GLU A 346 1.83 -2.54 13.77
N LEU A 347 2.33 -1.79 12.76
CA LEU A 347 1.51 -1.23 11.68
C LEU A 347 0.97 -2.33 10.77
N ALA A 348 1.78 -3.28 10.32
CA ALA A 348 1.34 -4.38 9.46
C ALA A 348 0.14 -5.12 10.08
N TRP A 349 0.23 -5.44 11.38
CA TRP A 349 -0.89 -6.02 12.14
C TRP A 349 -2.09 -5.08 12.22
N ALA A 350 -1.89 -3.82 12.61
CA ALA A 350 -3.00 -2.85 12.74
C ALA A 350 -3.81 -2.71 11.44
N ILE A 351 -3.11 -2.59 10.30
CA ILE A 351 -3.72 -2.39 9.00
C ILE A 351 -4.38 -3.65 8.47
N CYS A 352 -3.67 -4.78 8.53
CA CYS A 352 -4.22 -6.01 7.97
C CYS A 352 -5.39 -6.51 8.82
N VAL A 353 -5.37 -6.38 10.15
CA VAL A 353 -6.51 -6.66 11.03
C VAL A 353 -7.68 -5.72 10.75
N LEU A 354 -7.42 -4.41 10.57
CA LEU A 354 -8.46 -3.45 10.19
C LEU A 354 -9.16 -3.87 8.89
N TYR A 355 -8.43 -4.40 7.90
CA TYR A 355 -9.03 -4.86 6.66
C TYR A 355 -9.73 -6.23 6.80
N GLY A 356 -8.99 -7.25 7.25
CA GLY A 356 -9.44 -8.64 7.26
C GLY A 356 -10.49 -8.95 8.34
N VAL A 357 -10.32 -8.45 9.56
CA VAL A 357 -11.29 -8.71 10.63
C VAL A 357 -12.53 -7.84 10.47
N ALA A 358 -12.41 -6.56 10.11
CA ALA A 358 -13.58 -5.73 9.83
C ALA A 358 -14.40 -6.27 8.65
N GLY A 359 -13.72 -6.59 7.55
CA GLY A 359 -14.37 -7.10 6.34
C GLY A 359 -15.15 -8.40 6.60
N TRP A 360 -14.65 -9.24 7.52
CA TRP A 360 -15.35 -10.44 7.97
C TRP A 360 -16.43 -10.15 9.03
N THR A 361 -16.19 -9.24 9.97
CA THR A 361 -17.16 -8.94 11.06
C THR A 361 -18.43 -8.29 10.53
N ASP A 362 -18.29 -7.44 9.52
CA ASP A 362 -19.35 -6.61 8.95
C ASP A 362 -19.64 -7.01 7.47
N MET A 363 -19.64 -8.31 7.20
CA MET A 363 -19.98 -8.89 5.90
C MET A 363 -21.35 -8.39 5.41
N LYS A 364 -21.40 -7.91 4.16
CA LYS A 364 -22.66 -7.57 3.49
C LYS A 364 -23.17 -8.83 2.77
N LEU A 365 -24.20 -9.46 3.33
CA LEU A 365 -24.83 -10.66 2.78
C LEU A 365 -25.29 -10.38 1.33
N GLY A 366 -24.81 -11.18 0.38
CA GLY A 366 -25.49 -11.35 -0.90
C GLY A 366 -26.60 -12.39 -0.72
N GLY A 367 -27.80 -12.13 -1.24
CA GLY A 367 -28.92 -13.08 -1.22
C GLY A 367 -29.84 -12.99 0.02
N LYS A 368 -31.12 -13.31 -0.18
CA LYS A 368 -32.21 -13.12 0.81
C LYS A 368 -32.10 -14.00 2.06
N ASP A 369 -31.28 -15.05 2.06
CA ASP A 369 -31.32 -16.10 3.07
C ASP A 369 -29.96 -16.40 3.74
N GLY A 370 -28.95 -15.51 3.60
CA GLY A 370 -27.69 -15.62 4.35
C GLY A 370 -26.78 -16.80 3.98
N GLU A 371 -27.13 -17.60 2.98
CA GLU A 371 -26.33 -18.73 2.50
C GLU A 371 -25.09 -18.29 1.69
N ASP A 372 -25.04 -17.04 1.21
CA ASP A 372 -23.94 -16.46 0.43
C ASP A 372 -23.27 -15.25 1.17
N ALA A 373 -22.93 -15.41 2.45
CA ALA A 373 -22.18 -14.38 3.17
C ALA A 373 -20.82 -14.13 2.50
N ARG A 374 -20.59 -12.91 1.97
CA ARG A 374 -19.32 -12.52 1.32
C ARG A 374 -18.57 -11.49 2.16
N PHE A 375 -17.25 -11.64 2.21
CA PHE A 375 -16.31 -10.72 2.82
C PHE A 375 -16.52 -9.27 2.33
N ASN A 376 -16.59 -8.30 3.24
CA ASN A 376 -16.67 -6.89 2.89
C ASN A 376 -15.29 -6.34 2.52
N ALA A 377 -14.98 -6.35 1.23
CA ALA A 377 -13.73 -5.86 0.67
C ALA A 377 -13.72 -4.32 0.55
N ASP A 378 -13.41 -3.62 1.66
CA ASP A 378 -13.34 -2.16 1.67
C ASP A 378 -12.20 -1.65 0.77
N PHE A 379 -12.54 -0.81 -0.21
CA PHE A 379 -11.60 -0.29 -1.20
C PHE A 379 -10.49 0.55 -0.56
N PHE A 380 -10.81 1.32 0.48
CA PHE A 380 -9.89 2.27 1.11
C PHE A 380 -8.92 1.57 2.05
N PHE A 381 -9.40 0.62 2.85
CA PHE A 381 -8.54 -0.20 3.71
C PHE A 381 -7.62 -1.11 2.91
N MET A 382 -8.06 -1.61 1.75
CA MET A 382 -7.17 -2.36 0.85
C MET A 382 -6.00 -1.49 0.36
N HIS A 383 -6.20 -0.19 0.10
CA HIS A 383 -5.08 0.72 -0.21
C HIS A 383 -4.09 0.83 0.94
N LEU A 384 -4.56 0.81 2.20
CA LEU A 384 -3.67 0.70 3.36
C LEU A 384 -2.94 -0.64 3.39
N VAL A 385 -3.58 -1.76 3.06
CA VAL A 385 -2.88 -3.07 3.00
C VAL A 385 -1.80 -3.04 1.91
N THR A 386 -2.15 -2.61 0.71
CA THR A 386 -1.26 -2.61 -0.46
C THR A 386 -0.12 -1.60 -0.38
N SER A 387 -0.29 -0.50 0.36
CA SER A 387 0.80 0.45 0.62
C SER A 387 1.69 0.07 1.81
N SER A 388 1.17 -0.67 2.80
CA SER A 388 1.92 -1.00 4.02
C SER A 388 3.19 -1.79 3.72
N ILE A 389 3.14 -2.65 2.70
CA ILE A 389 4.24 -3.54 2.31
C ILE A 389 5.51 -2.80 1.87
N PHE A 390 5.40 -1.51 1.53
CA PHE A 390 6.54 -0.67 1.14
C PHE A 390 7.21 0.05 2.30
N LEU A 391 6.62 0.03 3.51
CA LEU A 391 7.21 0.65 4.70
C LEU A 391 8.65 0.15 4.97
N PRO A 392 8.95 -1.17 4.94
CA PRO A 392 10.33 -1.64 5.09
C PRO A 392 11.30 -1.05 4.07
N SER A 393 10.90 -1.03 2.80
CA SER A 393 11.76 -0.59 1.70
C SER A 393 12.05 0.91 1.76
N LEU A 394 11.03 1.71 2.04
CA LEU A 394 11.17 3.16 2.23
C LEU A 394 12.01 3.46 3.47
N CYS A 395 11.72 2.83 4.61
CA CYS A 395 12.49 3.06 5.84
C CYS A 395 13.97 2.67 5.69
N ALA A 396 14.30 1.63 4.93
CA ALA A 396 15.67 1.17 4.72
C ALA A 396 16.61 2.23 4.10
N ILE A 397 16.05 3.22 3.40
CA ILE A 397 16.83 4.27 2.72
C ILE A 397 16.62 5.68 3.31
N LEU A 398 15.76 5.80 4.32
CA LEU A 398 15.45 7.06 4.98
C LEU A 398 16.24 7.20 6.29
N SER A 399 16.55 8.43 6.67
CA SER A 399 17.07 8.77 7.99
C SER A 399 16.07 8.44 9.10
N PRO A 400 16.52 8.21 10.34
CA PRO A 400 15.62 7.90 11.47
C PRO A 400 14.52 8.94 11.71
N THR A 401 14.78 10.22 11.48
CA THR A 401 13.77 11.28 11.59
C THR A 401 12.69 11.13 10.51
N SER A 402 13.10 10.90 9.26
CA SER A 402 12.21 10.69 8.13
C SER A 402 11.42 9.37 8.25
N GLN A 403 12.04 8.32 8.80
CA GLN A 403 11.35 7.08 9.18
C GLN A 403 10.24 7.35 10.20
N ALA A 404 10.52 8.10 11.27
CA ALA A 404 9.52 8.45 12.27
C ALA A 404 8.36 9.27 11.67
N CYS A 405 8.67 10.23 10.78
CA CYS A 405 7.67 11.00 10.05
C CYS A 405 6.79 10.11 9.16
N LEU A 406 7.38 9.19 8.40
CA LEU A 406 6.66 8.24 7.54
C LEU A 406 5.71 7.38 8.37
N LEU A 407 6.23 6.72 9.41
CA LEU A 407 5.46 5.80 10.25
C LEU A 407 4.30 6.51 10.95
N LYS A 408 4.54 7.66 11.61
CA LYS A 408 3.48 8.43 12.29
C LYS A 408 2.41 8.93 11.32
N SER A 409 2.82 9.41 10.13
CA SER A 409 1.88 9.86 9.09
C SER A 409 1.02 8.70 8.57
N TYR A 410 1.62 7.52 8.47
CA TYR A 410 0.92 6.31 8.06
C TYR A 410 -0.14 5.89 9.08
N LEU A 411 0.21 5.85 10.37
CA LEU A 411 -0.77 5.56 11.42
C LEU A 411 -1.91 6.58 11.43
N MET A 412 -1.59 7.88 11.37
CA MET A 412 -2.60 8.95 11.32
C MET A 412 -3.57 8.77 10.15
N SER A 413 -3.03 8.46 8.96
CA SER A 413 -3.82 8.19 7.75
C SER A 413 -4.73 6.98 7.93
N ALA A 414 -4.23 5.91 8.53
CA ALA A 414 -5.03 4.71 8.79
C ALA A 414 -6.15 4.96 9.81
N LEU A 415 -5.87 5.69 10.89
CA LEU A 415 -6.85 6.01 11.94
C LEU A 415 -7.96 6.91 11.40
N ILE A 416 -7.62 7.94 10.62
CA ILE A 416 -8.64 8.83 10.06
C ILE A 416 -9.51 8.10 9.03
N TRP A 417 -8.95 7.18 8.23
CA TRP A 417 -9.73 6.32 7.37
C TRP A 417 -10.63 5.38 8.19
N ALA A 418 -10.14 4.79 9.28
CA ALA A 418 -10.96 3.95 10.15
C ALA A 418 -12.20 4.70 10.71
N VAL A 419 -12.03 5.97 11.09
CA VAL A 419 -13.14 6.86 11.48
C VAL A 419 -14.03 7.19 10.29
N ALA A 420 -13.43 7.62 9.17
CA ALA A 420 -14.16 8.00 7.96
C ALA A 420 -15.00 6.86 7.41
N ARG A 421 -14.57 5.61 7.53
CA ARG A 421 -15.29 4.43 7.03
C ARG A 421 -16.34 3.88 8.01
N GLY A 422 -16.62 4.58 9.11
CA GLY A 422 -17.71 4.24 10.02
C GLY A 422 -17.31 3.43 11.26
N ARG A 423 -16.02 3.35 11.59
CA ARG A 423 -15.49 2.61 12.75
C ARG A 423 -15.97 1.15 12.79
N PRO A 424 -15.51 0.30 11.85
CA PRO A 424 -15.91 -1.09 11.82
C PRO A 424 -15.68 -1.80 13.16
N ARG A 425 -16.47 -2.84 13.41
CA ARG A 425 -16.25 -3.71 14.57
C ARG A 425 -15.13 -4.70 14.23
N LEU A 426 -14.33 -5.03 15.25
CA LEU A 426 -13.26 -6.02 15.12
C LEU A 426 -13.54 -7.22 16.03
N ASP A 427 -14.34 -8.18 15.56
CA ASP A 427 -14.55 -9.44 16.28
C ASP A 427 -13.42 -10.44 15.96
N VAL A 428 -12.26 -10.20 16.56
CA VAL A 428 -11.07 -11.04 16.37
C VAL A 428 -11.32 -12.48 16.79
N LYS A 429 -12.01 -12.68 17.92
CA LYS A 429 -12.28 -14.03 18.44
C LYS A 429 -13.22 -14.80 17.52
N GLY A 430 -14.30 -14.16 17.06
CA GLY A 430 -15.22 -14.74 16.09
C GLY A 430 -14.53 -15.05 14.76
N PHE A 431 -13.70 -14.13 14.26
CA PHE A 431 -12.93 -14.31 13.04
C PHE A 431 -12.06 -15.58 13.10
N VAL A 432 -11.22 -15.69 14.15
CA VAL A 432 -10.33 -16.84 14.31
C VAL A 432 -11.12 -18.14 14.49
N ALA A 433 -12.22 -18.13 15.26
CA ALA A 433 -13.07 -19.30 15.45
C ALA A 433 -13.72 -19.77 14.14
N ALA A 434 -14.22 -18.84 13.32
CA ALA A 434 -14.90 -19.16 12.05
C ALA A 434 -13.94 -19.56 10.92
N THR A 435 -12.64 -19.28 11.06
CA THR A 435 -11.62 -19.55 10.05
C THR A 435 -10.55 -20.55 10.52
N GLN A 436 -10.82 -21.27 11.62
CA GLN A 436 -9.92 -22.26 12.18
C GLN A 436 -9.79 -23.50 11.28
N ASP A 437 -10.90 -23.96 10.68
CA ASP A 437 -10.88 -25.03 9.68
C ASP A 437 -10.68 -24.43 8.29
N VAL A 438 -9.47 -24.60 7.76
CA VAL A 438 -9.03 -24.02 6.48
C VAL A 438 -9.98 -24.38 5.33
N VAL A 439 -10.46 -25.62 5.27
CA VAL A 439 -11.35 -26.06 4.17
C VAL A 439 -12.79 -25.56 4.33
N ALA A 440 -13.14 -25.05 5.51
CA ALA A 440 -14.44 -24.46 5.78
C ALA A 440 -14.47 -22.94 5.59
N ILE A 441 -13.32 -22.30 5.29
CA ILE A 441 -13.26 -20.84 5.11
C ILE A 441 -14.20 -20.42 3.96
N PRO A 442 -15.10 -19.44 4.18
CA PRO A 442 -15.99 -18.94 3.15
C PRO A 442 -15.25 -18.46 1.90
N GLY A 443 -15.80 -18.77 0.72
CA GLY A 443 -15.23 -18.37 -0.56
C GLY A 443 -14.08 -19.26 -1.06
N LEU A 444 -13.65 -20.29 -0.33
CA LEU A 444 -12.75 -21.31 -0.86
C LEU A 444 -13.46 -22.17 -1.92
N PRO A 445 -12.83 -22.45 -3.07
CA PRO A 445 -13.42 -23.27 -4.12
C PRO A 445 -13.64 -24.74 -3.72
N ALA A 446 -14.67 -25.38 -4.29
CA ALA A 446 -14.98 -26.78 -4.01
C ALA A 446 -13.82 -27.73 -4.36
N SER A 447 -13.04 -27.41 -5.40
CA SER A 447 -11.87 -28.18 -5.82
C SER A 447 -10.76 -28.24 -4.75
N LEU A 448 -10.69 -27.22 -3.88
CA LEU A 448 -9.71 -27.10 -2.80
C LEU A 448 -10.28 -27.51 -1.42
N LYS A 449 -11.57 -27.84 -1.34
CA LYS A 449 -12.23 -28.26 -0.09
C LYS A 449 -12.08 -29.76 0.21
N SER A 450 -11.77 -30.59 -0.78
CA SER A 450 -11.63 -32.03 -0.57
C SER A 450 -10.31 -32.35 0.15
N LYS A 451 -10.39 -32.92 1.34
CA LYS A 451 -9.25 -33.63 1.94
C LYS A 451 -8.84 -34.74 0.97
N SER A 452 -7.63 -34.65 0.41
CA SER A 452 -7.14 -35.71 -0.47
C SER A 452 -7.16 -37.05 0.28
N GLU A 453 -7.99 -38.00 -0.18
CA GLU A 453 -7.95 -39.39 0.30
C GLU A 453 -6.60 -40.08 -0.03
N SER A 454 -5.76 -39.45 -0.85
CA SER A 454 -4.40 -39.89 -1.19
C SER A 454 -3.30 -39.20 -0.37
N ALA A 455 -3.60 -38.71 0.85
CA ALA A 455 -2.65 -38.04 1.74
C ALA A 455 -1.42 -38.89 2.15
N SER A 456 -1.20 -40.07 1.57
CA SER A 456 -0.12 -40.99 1.88
C SER A 456 1.06 -41.02 0.89
N VAL A 457 1.16 -40.13 -0.11
CA VAL A 457 2.28 -40.22 -1.09
C VAL A 457 3.15 -38.97 -1.28
N THR A 458 2.70 -37.74 -0.97
CA THR A 458 3.51 -36.53 -1.28
C THR A 458 3.84 -35.59 -0.12
N GLY A 459 3.28 -35.76 1.08
CA GLY A 459 3.73 -35.06 2.29
C GLY A 459 3.58 -33.52 2.31
N VAL A 460 2.84 -32.91 1.38
CA VAL A 460 2.57 -31.45 1.36
C VAL A 460 1.30 -31.15 2.15
N ASP A 461 1.37 -30.25 3.14
CA ASP A 461 0.20 -29.79 3.91
C ASP A 461 -0.82 -29.01 3.05
N GLU A 462 -2.09 -29.02 3.46
CA GLU A 462 -3.18 -28.42 2.67
C GLU A 462 -3.06 -26.90 2.53
N GLU A 463 -2.53 -26.22 3.54
CA GLU A 463 -2.32 -24.77 3.51
C GLU A 463 -1.33 -24.37 2.40
N SER A 464 -0.23 -25.10 2.26
CA SER A 464 0.78 -24.90 1.20
C SER A 464 0.19 -25.08 -0.20
N LYS A 465 -0.72 -26.03 -0.38
CA LYS A 465 -1.43 -26.24 -1.67
C LYS A 465 -2.35 -25.05 -1.98
N ILE A 466 -3.09 -24.56 -0.98
CA ILE A 466 -4.01 -23.44 -1.15
C ILE A 466 -3.23 -22.14 -1.40
N TRP A 467 -2.15 -21.87 -0.67
CA TRP A 467 -1.26 -20.74 -0.95
C TRP A 467 -0.73 -20.75 -2.38
N SER A 468 -0.28 -21.92 -2.86
CA SER A 468 0.18 -22.06 -4.24
C SER A 468 -0.91 -21.63 -5.23
N ARG A 469 -2.16 -22.08 -5.00
CA ARG A 469 -3.29 -21.69 -5.84
C ARG A 469 -3.66 -20.20 -5.71
N ILE A 470 -3.62 -19.63 -4.51
CA ILE A 470 -3.83 -18.18 -4.28
C ILE A 470 -2.87 -17.34 -5.14
N LEU A 471 -1.59 -17.72 -5.15
CA LEU A 471 -0.54 -17.02 -5.89
C LEU A 471 -0.69 -17.19 -7.41
N ASP A 472 -1.11 -18.37 -7.87
CA ASP A 472 -1.41 -18.63 -9.28
C ASP A 472 -2.59 -17.81 -9.80
N GLU A 473 -3.65 -17.66 -9.00
CA GLU A 473 -4.78 -16.80 -9.34
C GLU A 473 -4.36 -15.33 -9.38
N ALA A 474 -3.72 -14.85 -8.31
CA ALA A 474 -3.39 -13.45 -8.14
C ALA A 474 -2.47 -12.93 -9.24
N ARG A 475 -1.48 -13.71 -9.70
CA ARG A 475 -0.49 -13.24 -10.68
C ARG A 475 -1.05 -12.99 -12.08
N VAL A 476 -2.27 -13.47 -12.38
CA VAL A 476 -2.94 -13.30 -13.68
C VAL A 476 -4.36 -12.72 -13.57
N HIS A 477 -4.77 -12.31 -12.37
CA HIS A 477 -6.13 -11.86 -12.12
C HIS A 477 -6.46 -10.57 -12.88
N GLN A 478 -7.71 -10.44 -13.35
CA GLN A 478 -8.12 -9.27 -14.14
C GLN A 478 -8.14 -7.97 -13.33
N ASP A 479 -8.49 -8.06 -12.05
CA ASP A 479 -8.43 -6.95 -11.10
C ASP A 479 -7.01 -6.85 -10.48
N GLU A 480 -6.35 -5.73 -10.76
CA GLU A 480 -5.02 -5.37 -10.27
C GLU A 480 -4.98 -5.11 -8.77
N HIS A 481 -6.08 -4.61 -8.18
CA HIS A 481 -6.17 -4.37 -6.75
C HIS A 481 -6.07 -5.68 -5.98
N LEU A 482 -6.70 -6.76 -6.45
CA LEU A 482 -6.53 -8.09 -5.87
C LEU A 482 -5.08 -8.56 -5.95
N THR A 483 -4.44 -8.42 -7.11
CA THR A 483 -3.03 -8.81 -7.32
C THR A 483 -2.11 -8.13 -6.30
N LYS A 484 -2.27 -6.80 -6.13
CA LYS A 484 -1.54 -5.99 -5.15
C LYS A 484 -1.83 -6.47 -3.71
N THR A 485 -3.09 -6.75 -3.40
CA THR A 485 -3.55 -7.18 -2.06
C THR A 485 -2.95 -8.52 -1.66
N ILE A 486 -3.03 -9.51 -2.55
CA ILE A 486 -2.46 -10.85 -2.31
C ILE A 486 -0.94 -10.76 -2.18
N ARG A 487 -0.27 -9.96 -3.01
CA ARG A 487 1.18 -9.73 -2.86
C ARG A 487 1.53 -9.16 -1.48
N ALA A 488 0.78 -8.19 -0.98
CA ALA A 488 1.01 -7.62 0.35
C ALA A 488 0.75 -8.64 1.47
N LEU A 489 -0.38 -9.35 1.43
CA LEU A 489 -0.73 -10.37 2.43
C LEU A 489 0.27 -11.54 2.43
N ALA A 490 0.69 -12.01 1.25
CA ALA A 490 1.70 -13.07 1.14
C ALA A 490 3.07 -12.60 1.62
N GLY A 491 3.44 -11.34 1.36
CA GLY A 491 4.65 -10.73 1.90
C GLY A 491 4.64 -10.68 3.43
N TRP A 492 3.55 -10.22 4.03
CA TRP A 492 3.41 -10.23 5.49
C TRP A 492 3.32 -11.63 6.08
N ALA A 493 2.70 -12.60 5.38
CA ALA A 493 2.72 -14.00 5.78
C ALA A 493 4.15 -14.58 5.78
N ALA A 494 5.00 -14.21 4.81
CA ALA A 494 6.37 -14.71 4.74
C ALA A 494 7.23 -14.26 5.94
N VAL A 495 6.94 -13.09 6.52
CA VAL A 495 7.71 -12.50 7.63
C VAL A 495 7.07 -12.78 8.98
N PHE A 496 5.74 -12.67 9.07
CA PHE A 496 4.98 -12.76 10.32
C PHE A 496 4.03 -13.97 10.39
N GLY A 497 4.04 -14.87 9.40
CA GLY A 497 3.20 -16.06 9.36
C GLY A 497 3.51 -17.11 10.44
N THR A 498 4.70 -17.04 11.04
CA THR A 498 5.11 -17.93 12.14
C THR A 498 4.74 -17.39 13.52
N ARG A 499 4.10 -16.22 13.61
CA ARG A 499 3.65 -15.64 14.88
C ARG A 499 2.62 -16.55 15.54
N LYS A 500 2.81 -16.83 16.82
CA LYS A 500 1.94 -17.67 17.65
C LYS A 500 0.93 -16.81 18.41
N ALA A 501 -0.27 -17.34 18.55
CA ALA A 501 -1.26 -16.80 19.46
C ALA A 501 -0.76 -16.87 20.92
N ARG A 502 -1.15 -15.88 21.72
CA ARG A 502 -0.88 -15.86 23.16
C ARG A 502 -1.75 -16.85 23.92
N GLU A 503 -2.96 -17.07 23.44
CA GLU A 503 -3.93 -18.01 23.98
C GLU A 503 -4.52 -18.87 22.86
N ALA A 504 -4.73 -20.15 23.12
CA ALA A 504 -5.49 -21.00 22.21
C ALA A 504 -7.00 -20.80 22.40
N LEU A 505 -7.76 -20.89 21.31
CA LEU A 505 -9.19 -21.15 21.41
C LEU A 505 -9.42 -22.58 21.92
N LYS A 506 -10.56 -22.85 22.58
CA LYS A 506 -10.89 -24.19 23.08
C LYS A 506 -10.79 -25.22 21.93
N GLY A 507 -9.92 -26.21 22.09
CA GLY A 507 -9.66 -27.25 21.07
C GLY A 507 -8.54 -26.92 20.08
N GLY A 508 -7.88 -25.77 20.19
CA GLY A 508 -6.63 -25.46 19.49
C GLY A 508 -5.41 -25.99 20.25
N ASP A 509 -4.37 -26.38 19.52
CA ASP A 509 -3.10 -26.79 20.10
C ASP A 509 -2.47 -25.60 20.84
N THR A 510 -2.38 -25.69 22.17
CA THR A 510 -1.43 -24.86 22.90
C THR A 510 -0.05 -25.47 22.70
N ALA A 511 0.89 -24.68 22.19
CA ALA A 511 2.30 -25.05 22.29
C ALA A 511 2.70 -25.03 23.77
N GLY A 512 2.51 -26.15 24.46
CA GLY A 512 3.11 -26.41 25.75
C GLY A 512 4.58 -26.74 25.55
N THR A 513 5.44 -25.72 25.53
CA THR A 513 6.89 -25.74 25.83
C THR A 513 7.47 -24.38 25.42
N GLU A 514 8.37 -23.82 26.25
CA GLU A 514 9.14 -22.57 26.05
C GLU A 514 8.64 -21.67 24.92
N VAL A 515 7.83 -20.68 25.26
CA VAL A 515 7.39 -19.71 24.27
C VAL A 515 8.54 -18.75 23.98
N ASP A 516 9.10 -18.85 22.79
CA ASP A 516 9.94 -17.79 22.24
C ASP A 516 9.11 -16.50 22.20
N LEU A 517 9.44 -15.56 23.08
CA LEU A 517 8.72 -14.29 23.22
C LEU A 517 8.78 -13.45 21.94
N GLN A 518 9.76 -13.66 21.05
CA GLN A 518 9.82 -13.01 19.74
C GLN A 518 8.79 -13.59 18.75
N SER A 519 8.31 -14.82 19.00
CA SER A 519 7.27 -15.45 18.18
C SER A 519 5.85 -15.02 18.55
N ILE A 520 5.66 -14.23 19.62
CA ILE A 520 4.35 -13.78 20.08
C ILE A 520 4.07 -12.34 19.64
N ILE A 521 2.84 -12.09 19.16
CA ILE A 521 2.35 -10.71 18.98
C ILE A 521 2.26 -10.04 20.35
N SER A 522 2.82 -8.83 20.47
CA SER A 522 2.79 -8.04 21.71
C SER A 522 1.38 -7.89 22.27
N SER A 523 1.25 -7.81 23.60
CA SER A 523 -0.06 -7.60 24.24
C SER A 523 -0.69 -6.28 23.79
N THR A 524 -1.99 -6.31 23.50
CA THR A 524 -2.73 -5.13 23.03
C THR A 524 -4.07 -5.02 23.75
N GLU A 525 -4.68 -3.84 23.69
CA GLU A 525 -6.01 -3.61 24.24
C GLU A 525 -7.14 -4.02 23.30
N LEU A 526 -6.83 -4.48 22.08
CA LEU A 526 -7.83 -4.98 21.15
C LEU A 526 -8.43 -6.29 21.70
N PRO A 527 -9.75 -6.35 21.97
CA PRO A 527 -10.40 -7.56 22.48
C PRO A 527 -10.20 -8.74 21.52
N GLY A 528 -9.79 -9.88 22.07
CA GLY A 528 -9.53 -11.10 21.29
C GLY A 528 -8.15 -11.14 20.60
N SER A 529 -7.34 -10.08 20.68
CA SER A 529 -6.00 -10.05 20.08
C SER A 529 -5.05 -11.14 20.61
N GLN A 530 -5.34 -11.74 21.76
CA GLN A 530 -4.59 -12.89 22.27
C GLN A 530 -4.73 -14.14 21.39
N TYR A 531 -5.76 -14.23 20.55
CA TYR A 531 -6.03 -15.34 19.64
C TYR A 531 -5.44 -15.13 18.24
N LEU A 532 -4.87 -13.96 17.94
CA LEU A 532 -4.24 -13.69 16.64
C LEU A 532 -2.96 -14.51 16.47
N ASP A 533 -2.82 -15.13 15.32
CA ASP A 533 -1.64 -15.88 14.88
C ASP A 533 -1.25 -15.47 13.46
N GLY A 534 -0.08 -15.90 12.99
CA GLY A 534 0.42 -15.63 11.64
C GLY A 534 -0.45 -16.24 10.52
N GLY A 535 -1.27 -17.25 10.83
CA GLY A 535 -2.28 -17.80 9.90
C GLY A 535 -3.36 -16.79 9.52
N PHE A 536 -3.44 -15.65 10.22
CA PHE A 536 -4.30 -14.52 9.87
C PHE A 536 -4.17 -14.08 8.39
N PHE A 537 -2.95 -13.89 7.89
CA PHE A 537 -2.73 -13.37 6.54
C PHE A 537 -3.26 -14.32 5.46
N PHE A 538 -3.13 -15.63 5.68
CA PHE A 538 -3.67 -16.68 4.82
C PHE A 538 -5.19 -16.67 4.80
N ARG A 539 -5.83 -16.61 5.98
CA ARG A 539 -7.29 -16.54 6.11
C ARG A 539 -7.85 -15.30 5.40
N ALA A 540 -7.19 -14.15 5.56
CA ALA A 540 -7.57 -12.91 4.86
C ALA A 540 -7.43 -13.04 3.33
N ALA A 541 -6.37 -13.70 2.84
CA ALA A 541 -6.15 -13.94 1.42
C ALA A 541 -7.26 -14.80 0.78
N ILE A 542 -7.71 -15.86 1.47
CA ILE A 542 -8.84 -16.68 1.00
C ILE A 542 -10.12 -15.85 0.93
N LEU A 543 -10.42 -15.06 1.96
CA LEU A 543 -11.65 -14.28 2.03
C LEU A 543 -11.75 -13.25 0.89
N ILE A 544 -10.67 -12.54 0.58
CA ILE A 544 -10.67 -11.57 -0.52
C ILE A 544 -10.75 -12.26 -1.90
N LEU A 545 -10.03 -13.37 -2.12
CA LEU A 545 -10.18 -14.15 -3.36
C LEU A 545 -11.59 -14.75 -3.49
N GLY A 546 -12.18 -15.22 -2.41
CA GLY A 546 -13.57 -15.64 -2.36
C GLY A 546 -14.55 -14.52 -2.75
N ARG A 547 -14.24 -13.28 -2.37
CA ARG A 547 -15.05 -12.10 -2.69
C ARG A 547 -14.89 -11.63 -4.14
N MET A 548 -13.66 -11.62 -4.65
CA MET A 548 -13.31 -11.17 -6.00
C MET A 548 -13.57 -12.24 -7.07
N GLY A 549 -13.47 -13.51 -6.69
CA GLY A 549 -13.61 -14.67 -7.55
C GLY A 549 -12.27 -15.35 -7.86
N TRP A 550 -12.32 -16.67 -8.06
CA TRP A 550 -11.19 -17.49 -8.51
C TRP A 550 -11.28 -17.65 -10.03
N ASP A 551 -10.47 -16.89 -10.77
CA ASP A 551 -10.61 -16.74 -12.22
C ASP A 551 -10.23 -18.02 -12.99
N LEU A 552 -9.25 -18.79 -12.53
CA LEU A 552 -8.79 -20.01 -13.21
C LEU A 552 -9.80 -21.18 -13.15
N GLU A 553 -10.87 -21.11 -12.33
CA GLU A 553 -11.92 -22.14 -12.31
C GLU A 553 -13.05 -21.90 -13.32
N LYS A 554 -13.21 -20.67 -13.83
CA LYS A 554 -14.40 -20.30 -14.62
C LYS A 554 -14.40 -20.73 -16.08
N GLY A 555 -13.41 -21.48 -16.56
CA GLY A 555 -13.40 -22.10 -17.90
C GLY A 555 -13.52 -21.13 -19.08
N ASP A 556 -12.44 -20.99 -19.85
CA ASP A 556 -12.36 -20.24 -21.12
C ASP A 556 -12.60 -18.70 -21.05
N GLN A 557 -11.49 -17.98 -21.28
CA GLN A 557 -11.40 -16.54 -21.56
C GLN A 557 -12.34 -16.02 -22.69
N LYS A 558 -12.99 -16.90 -23.46
CA LYS A 558 -13.77 -16.54 -24.65
C LYS A 558 -15.13 -15.89 -24.35
N GLU A 559 -15.80 -16.21 -23.25
CA GLU A 559 -17.09 -15.56 -22.94
C GLU A 559 -16.91 -14.14 -22.40
N ARG A 560 -15.80 -13.84 -21.70
CA ARG A 560 -15.50 -12.48 -21.21
C ARG A 560 -14.92 -11.55 -22.28
N GLU A 561 -14.19 -12.08 -23.26
CA GLU A 561 -13.71 -11.28 -24.41
C GLU A 561 -14.85 -10.73 -25.28
N ALA A 562 -16.03 -11.36 -25.25
CA ALA A 562 -17.22 -10.87 -25.94
C ALA A 562 -17.88 -9.68 -25.20
N GLU A 563 -17.81 -9.64 -23.87
CA GLU A 563 -18.34 -8.52 -23.05
C GLU A 563 -17.34 -7.36 -22.92
N GLY A 564 -16.03 -7.63 -23.07
CA GLY A 564 -14.95 -6.63 -23.01
C GLY A 564 -14.82 -5.68 -24.21
N ARG A 565 -15.71 -5.76 -25.22
CA ARG A 565 -15.71 -4.86 -26.39
C ARG A 565 -16.51 -3.57 -26.20
N GLU A 566 -17.32 -3.46 -25.15
CA GLU A 566 -18.09 -2.25 -24.87
C GLU A 566 -17.54 -1.51 -23.64
N GLY A 567 -16.74 -0.47 -23.91
CA GLY A 567 -16.20 0.55 -23.01
C GLY A 567 -16.72 0.60 -21.57
N ARG A 568 -16.06 -0.14 -20.67
CA ARG A 568 -16.37 -0.17 -19.23
C ARG A 568 -15.14 -0.09 -18.30
N GLY A 569 -14.01 0.47 -18.75
CA GLY A 569 -12.82 0.68 -17.92
C GLY A 569 -13.08 1.51 -16.64
N ALA A 570 -13.91 2.56 -16.74
CA ALA A 570 -14.34 3.34 -15.57
C ALA A 570 -15.48 2.71 -14.77
N ALA A 571 -16.18 1.73 -15.35
CA ALA A 571 -17.27 1.02 -14.69
C ALA A 571 -16.75 -0.09 -13.78
N PHE A 572 -15.54 -0.64 -13.99
CA PHE A 572 -14.97 -1.67 -13.11
C PHE A 572 -14.66 -1.14 -11.70
N GLU A 573 -14.21 0.12 -11.57
CA GLU A 573 -13.99 0.76 -10.27
C GLU A 573 -15.31 1.15 -9.57
N ARG A 574 -16.35 1.54 -10.32
CA ARG A 574 -17.61 2.08 -9.76
C ARG A 574 -18.82 1.16 -9.79
N ASP A 575 -18.79 0.02 -10.48
CA ASP A 575 -19.96 -0.87 -10.59
C ASP A 575 -20.31 -1.57 -9.27
N GLY A 576 -19.56 -1.32 -8.18
CA GLY A 576 -19.96 -1.64 -6.80
C GLY A 576 -20.21 -3.13 -6.53
N ALA A 577 -19.89 -3.99 -7.51
CA ALA A 577 -20.17 -5.41 -7.46
C ALA A 577 -19.14 -6.18 -6.64
N PHE A 578 -17.91 -5.65 -6.49
CA PHE A 578 -16.77 -6.34 -5.87
C PHE A 578 -16.17 -5.59 -4.67
N TRP A 579 -15.71 -4.35 -4.88
CA TRP A 579 -15.18 -3.52 -3.80
C TRP A 579 -16.28 -2.72 -3.10
N ASP A 580 -16.15 -2.53 -1.79
CA ASP A 580 -17.05 -1.71 -1.00
C ASP A 580 -16.56 -0.26 -0.92
N PHE A 581 -17.39 0.64 -1.45
CA PHE A 581 -17.20 2.09 -1.38
C PHE A 581 -18.08 2.75 -0.32
N LYS A 582 -19.04 2.00 0.26
CA LYS A 582 -20.02 2.56 1.21
C LYS A 582 -19.53 2.63 2.65
N GLY A 583 -18.65 1.72 3.07
CA GLY A 583 -18.12 1.65 4.44
C GLY A 583 -19.02 0.82 5.37
N PHE A 584 -18.76 0.96 6.67
CA PHE A 584 -19.28 0.12 7.76
C PHE A 584 -20.40 0.81 8.54
N TYR A 585 -21.45 1.22 7.82
CA TYR A 585 -22.65 1.84 8.38
C TYR A 585 -23.82 0.85 8.40
N ASP A 586 -24.67 0.92 9.41
CA ASP A 586 -25.91 0.16 9.53
C ASP A 586 -27.03 0.69 8.60
N GLN A 587 -28.19 0.02 8.59
CA GLN A 587 -29.31 0.35 7.69
C GLN A 587 -29.92 1.74 7.93
N ASP A 588 -29.76 2.30 9.13
CA ASP A 588 -30.17 3.67 9.48
C ASP A 588 -29.05 4.68 9.25
N GLY A 589 -27.90 4.19 8.79
CA GLY A 589 -26.72 4.97 8.51
C GLY A 589 -25.84 5.32 9.69
N GLN A 590 -26.14 4.77 10.87
CA GLN A 590 -25.29 4.91 12.03
C GLN A 590 -24.11 3.94 11.92
N ALA A 591 -22.98 4.26 12.54
CA ALA A 591 -21.91 3.29 12.69
C ALA A 591 -22.48 2.03 13.37
N THR A 592 -22.16 0.83 12.87
CA THR A 592 -22.64 -0.44 13.46
C THR A 592 -22.40 -0.43 14.97
N LYS A 593 -23.48 -0.48 15.75
CA LYS A 593 -23.40 -0.33 17.21
C LYS A 593 -22.42 -1.34 17.80
N THR A 594 -21.50 -0.84 18.61
CA THR A 594 -20.63 -1.63 19.48
C THR A 594 -21.49 -2.17 20.64
N ASP A 595 -22.33 -3.16 20.40
CA ASP A 595 -23.02 -3.87 21.48
C ASP A 595 -22.00 -4.76 22.20
N GLY A 596 -21.21 -4.13 23.07
CA GLY A 596 -20.64 -4.80 24.22
C GLY A 596 -21.78 -5.14 25.17
N THR A 597 -21.89 -6.42 25.53
CA THR A 597 -22.89 -7.05 26.42
C THR A 597 -24.18 -7.54 25.75
N LYS A 598 -24.22 -8.84 25.46
CA LYS A 598 -25.29 -9.77 25.85
C LYS A 598 -24.87 -11.22 25.59
N GLY A 599 -24.80 -12.02 26.66
CA GLY A 599 -24.64 -13.49 26.64
C GLY A 599 -23.35 -13.98 27.27
#